data_AF-A0A6B0SI26-F1
#
_entry.id   AF-A0A6B0SI26-F1
#
_cell.length_a   1.000
_cell.length_b   1.000
_cell.length_c   1.000
_cell.angle_alpha   90.00
_cell.angle_beta   90.00
_cell.angle_gamma   90.00
#
_symmetry.space_group_name_H-M   'P 1'
#
loop_
_entity.id
_entity.type
_entity.pdbx_description
1 polymer ?
#
loop_
_entity_poly.entity_id
_entity_poly.type
_entity_poly.pdbx_seq_one_letter_code
_entity_poly.pdbx_strand_id
1 'polypeptide(L)' 'MSDPSTTDSRTRRLVAYLRQNRDQMVVDAAVLLSWIVVSAALFRILSVPQWLHYLVLFVGIGAYSRLTPDWERPYRRSG' A
#
# COMPACT_ATOMS: atom_id res chain seq x y z
N MET A 1 19.48 -18.23 17.87
CA MET A 1 20.57 -18.20 16.88
C MET A 1 19.94 -18.44 15.52
N SER A 2 19.70 -17.38 14.75
CA SER A 2 19.02 -17.47 13.45
C SER A 2 20.05 -17.79 12.36
N ASP A 3 19.83 -18.84 11.58
CA ASP A 3 20.73 -19.27 10.52
C ASP A 3 20.83 -18.19 9.42
N PRO A 4 22.01 -17.62 9.14
CA PRO A 4 22.17 -16.56 8.14
C PRO A 4 21.74 -16.99 6.72
N SER A 5 21.81 -18.29 6.41
CA SER A 5 21.35 -18.88 5.14
C SER A 5 19.81 -18.83 4.95
N THR A 6 19.05 -18.90 6.05
CA THR A 6 17.57 -18.82 6.00
C THR A 6 17.06 -17.40 5.81
N THR A 7 17.77 -16.41 6.34
CA THR A 7 17.44 -14.99 6.16
C THR A 7 17.67 -14.56 4.71
N ASP A 8 18.80 -14.95 4.11
CA ASP A 8 19.14 -14.55 2.74
C ASP A 8 18.18 -15.15 1.70
N SER A 9 17.75 -16.39 1.90
CA SER A 9 16.73 -17.03 1.05
C SER A 9 15.33 -16.41 1.18
N ARG A 10 14.93 -15.96 2.38
CA ARG A 10 13.68 -15.22 2.60
C ARG A 10 13.72 -13.85 1.95
N THR A 11 14.81 -13.11 2.11
CA THR A 11 14.98 -11.77 1.50
C THR A 11 14.97 -11.85 -0.03
N ARG A 12 15.67 -12.81 -0.64
CA ARG A 12 15.61 -13.03 -2.09
C ARG A 12 14.22 -13.34 -2.60
N ARG A 13 13.47 -14.18 -1.88
CA ARG A 13 12.06 -14.46 -2.21
C ARG A 13 11.22 -13.19 -2.08
N LEU A 14 11.37 -12.44 -0.99
CA LEU A 14 10.64 -11.19 -0.79
C LEU A 14 10.91 -10.19 -1.92
N VAL A 15 12.17 -9.99 -2.30
CA VAL A 15 12.56 -9.09 -3.39
C VAL A 15 12.00 -9.55 -4.73
N ALA A 16 12.03 -10.85 -5.03
CA ALA A 16 11.42 -11.38 -6.25
C ALA A 16 9.90 -11.16 -6.28
N TYR A 17 9.22 -11.36 -5.15
CA TYR A 17 7.78 -11.09 -4.98
C TYR A 17 7.45 -9.60 -5.17
N LEU A 18 8.22 -8.71 -4.55
CA LEU A 18 8.04 -7.26 -4.66
C LEU A 18 8.31 -6.78 -6.09
N ARG A 19 9.34 -7.33 -6.76
CA ARG A 19 9.68 -6.98 -8.13
C ARG A 19 8.62 -7.42 -9.13
N GLN A 20 8.01 -8.59 -8.91
CA GLN A 20 6.90 -9.09 -9.74
C GLN A 20 5.64 -8.22 -9.61
N ASN A 21 5.37 -7.69 -8.43
CA ASN A 21 4.18 -6.88 -8.13
C ASN A 21 4.48 -5.37 -8.07
N ARG A 22 5.63 -4.94 -8.61
CA ARG A 22 6.09 -3.55 -8.50
C ARG A 22 5.12 -2.57 -9.17
N ASP A 23 4.54 -2.95 -10.30
CA ASP A 23 3.59 -2.10 -11.01
C ASP A 23 2.34 -1.84 -10.14
N GLN A 24 1.84 -2.88 -9.47
CA GLN A 24 0.73 -2.73 -8.53
C GLN A 24 1.13 -1.83 -7.35
N MET A 25 2.31 -2.00 -6.76
CA MET A 25 2.80 -1.09 -5.70
C MET A 25 2.90 0.37 -6.14
N VAL A 26 3.34 0.61 -7.37
CA VAL A 26 3.48 1.98 -7.91
C VAL A 26 2.11 2.60 -8.11
N VAL A 27 1.14 1.84 -8.65
CA VAL A 27 -0.25 2.28 -8.79
C VAL A 27 -0.86 2.57 -7.41
N ASP A 28 -0.66 1.67 -6.45
CA ASP A 28 -1.13 1.79 -5.07
C ASP A 28 -0.59 3.07 -4.40
N ALA A 29 0.72 3.29 -4.51
CA ALA A 29 1.39 4.47 -3.99
C ALA A 29 0.89 5.75 -4.67
N ALA A 30 0.70 5.73 -5.99
CA ALA A 30 0.19 6.88 -6.74
C ALA A 30 -1.23 7.24 -6.30
N VAL A 31 -2.12 6.25 -6.18
CA VAL A 31 -3.51 6.45 -5.73
C VAL A 31 -3.55 7.04 -4.32
N LEU A 32 -2.80 6.45 -3.38
CA LEU A 32 -2.73 6.93 -2.01
C LEU A 32 -2.14 8.34 -1.91
N LEU A 33 -1.06 8.62 -2.64
CA LEU A 33 -0.45 9.95 -2.68
C LEU A 33 -1.40 10.99 -3.27
N SER A 34 -2.05 10.67 -4.39
CA SER A 34 -3.06 11.54 -5.00
C SER A 34 -4.20 11.83 -4.02
N TRP A 35 -4.69 10.83 -3.28
CA TRP A 35 -5.71 11.02 -2.26
C TRP A 35 -5.26 11.95 -1.13
N ILE A 36 -4.04 11.75 -0.61
CA ILE A 36 -3.46 12.59 0.44
C ILE A 36 -3.34 14.03 -0.03
N VAL A 37 -2.79 14.25 -1.24
CA VAL A 37 -2.58 15.59 -1.79
C VAL A 37 -3.90 16.30 -2.05
N VAL A 38 -4.87 15.63 -2.67
CA VAL A 38 -6.19 16.20 -2.96
C VAL A 38 -6.93 16.54 -1.67
N SER A 39 -6.94 15.64 -0.69
CA SER A 39 -7.60 15.89 0.61
C SER A 39 -6.89 17.00 1.39
N ALA A 40 -5.56 17.08 1.36
CA ALA A 40 -4.82 18.14 2.03
C ALA A 40 -5.10 19.51 1.39
N ALA A 41 -5.11 19.59 0.05
CA ALA A 41 -5.41 20.81 -0.68
C ALA A 41 -6.84 21.29 -0.39
N LEU A 42 -7.82 20.39 -0.43
CA LEU A 42 -9.23 20.71 -0.18
C LEU A 42 -9.44 21.25 1.24
N PHE A 43 -8.81 20.63 2.24
CA PHE A 43 -8.91 21.05 3.64
C PHE A 43 -8.21 22.38 3.91
N ARG A 44 -7.08 22.64 3.23
CA ARG A 44 -6.42 23.95 3.27
C ARG A 44 -7.30 25.05 2.67
N ILE A 45 -7.94 24.80 1.53
CA ILE A 45 -8.82 25.79 0.87
C ILE A 45 -10.03 26.10 1.75
N LEU A 46 -10.64 25.07 2.33
CA LEU A 46 -11.84 25.20 3.15
C LEU A 46 -11.55 25.65 4.59
N SER A 47 -10.28 25.85 4.95
CA SER A 47 -9.84 26.21 6.33
C SER A 47 -10.40 25.29 7.40
N VAL A 48 -10.53 24.00 7.07
CA VAL A 48 -11.16 22.99 7.92
C VAL A 48 -10.17 22.53 9.01
N PRO A 49 -10.64 22.27 10.24
CA PRO A 49 -9.77 21.79 11.31
C PRO A 49 -9.06 20.47 10.97
N GLN A 50 -7.77 20.40 11.34
CA GLN A 50 -6.83 19.35 10.95
C GLN A 50 -7.24 17.95 11.43
N TRP A 51 -8.01 17.84 12.52
CA TRP A 51 -8.52 16.56 13.03
C TRP A 51 -9.40 15.80 12.03
N LEU A 52 -10.12 16.53 11.17
CA LEU A 52 -11.08 15.99 10.22
C LEU A 52 -10.35 15.52 8.97
N HIS A 53 -9.20 16.14 8.65
CA HIS A 53 -8.29 15.65 7.62
C HIS A 53 -7.74 14.25 7.98
N TYR A 54 -7.38 14.03 9.25
CA TYR A 54 -6.95 12.70 9.71
C TYR A 54 -8.04 11.64 9.59
N LEU A 55 -9.30 11.99 9.89
CA LEU A 55 -10.43 11.08 9.69
C LEU A 55 -10.63 10.73 8.21
N VAL A 56 -10.53 11.71 7.31
CA VAL A 56 -10.64 11.47 5.86
C VAL A 56 -9.49 10.61 5.34
N LEU A 57 -8.27 10.83 5.82
CA LEU A 57 -7.13 9.97 5.51
C LEU A 57 -7.38 8.53 5.99
N PHE A 58 -7.84 8.37 7.23
CA PHE A 58 -8.12 7.06 7.79
C PHE A 58 -9.20 6.30 7.00
N VAL A 59 -10.29 6.99 6.64
CA VAL A 59 -11.35 6.42 5.79
C VAL A 59 -10.82 6.08 4.41
N GLY A 60 -10.02 6.96 3.79
CA GLY A 60 -9.41 6.71 2.49
C GLY A 60 -8.52 5.47 2.49
N ILE A 61 -7.66 5.33 3.49
CA ILE A 61 -6.79 4.15 3.65
C ILE A 61 -7.63 2.90 3.89
N GLY A 62 -8.61 2.93 4.79
CA GLY A 62 -9.46 1.78 5.10
C GLY A 62 -10.34 1.33 3.92
N ALA A 63 -10.88 2.28 3.15
CA ALA A 63 -11.64 2.00 1.94
C ALA A 63 -10.73 1.39 0.87
N TYR A 64 -9.55 1.97 0.67
CA TYR A 64 -8.56 1.45 -0.26
C TYR A 64 -8.16 0.02 0.11
N SER A 65 -7.81 -0.27 1.37
CA SER A 65 -7.47 -1.63 1.82
C SER A 65 -8.58 -2.66 1.61
N ARG A 66 -9.85 -2.26 1.59
CA ARG A 66 -10.97 -3.16 1.30
C ARG A 66 -11.21 -3.37 -0.20
N LEU A 67 -10.95 -2.35 -1.01
CA LEU A 67 -11.25 -2.34 -2.44
C LEU A 67 -10.09 -2.86 -3.27
N THR A 68 -8.85 -2.70 -2.80
CA THR A 68 -7.68 -3.24 -3.48
C THR A 68 -7.76 -4.76 -3.45
N PRO A 69 -7.80 -5.41 -4.62
CA PRO A 69 -7.77 -6.87 -4.70
C PRO A 69 -6.55 -7.41 -3.97
N ASP A 70 -6.72 -8.53 -3.27
CA ASP A 70 -5.59 -9.25 -2.67
C ASP A 70 -4.52 -9.48 -3.74
N TRP A 71 -3.28 -9.20 -3.37
CA TRP A 71 -2.12 -9.41 -4.20
C TRP A 71 -2.15 -10.82 -4.78
N GLU A 72 -1.96 -10.92 -6.09
CA GLU A 72 -2.05 -12.19 -6.80
C GLU A 72 -0.96 -13.12 -6.27
N ARG A 73 -1.36 -14.08 -5.44
CA ARG A 73 -0.41 -14.98 -4.77
C ARG A 73 0.25 -15.85 -5.85
N PRO A 74 1.59 -15.85 -5.99
CA PRO A 74 2.32 -16.62 -7.02
C PRO A 74 2.21 -18.15 -6.92
N TYR A 75 1.36 -18.67 -6.03
CA TYR A 75 1.14 -20.11 -5.84
C TYR A 75 -0.35 -20.42 -5.78
N ARG A 76 -1.12 -20.06 -6.80
CA ARG A 76 -2.27 -20.88 -7.14
C ARG A 76 -1.72 -22.10 -7.86
N ARG A 77 -1.33 -23.10 -7.07
CA ARG A 77 -1.01 -24.45 -7.54
C ARG A 77 -2.25 -24.94 -8.28
N SER A 78 -2.20 -24.93 -9.61
CA SER A 78 -3.10 -25.71 -10.44
C SER A 78 -2.97 -27.16 -9.97
N GLY A 79 -4.01 -27.65 -9.28
CA GLY A 79 -4.19 -29.07 -9.02
C GLY A 79 -4.45 -29.81 -10.31
#